data_AF-B4KGA9-F1
#
_entry.id   AF-B4KGA9-F1
#
_cell.length_a   1.000
_cell.length_b   1.000
_cell.length_c   1.000
_cell.angle_alpha   90.00
_cell.angle_beta   90.00
_cell.angle_gamma   90.00
#
_symmetry.space_group_name_H-M   'P 1'
#
loop_
_entity.id
_entity.type
_entity.pdbx_description
1 polymer ?
#
loop_
_entity_poly.entity_id
_entity_poly.type
_entity_poly.pdbx_seq_one_letter_code
_entity_poly.pdbx_strand_id
1 'polypeptide(L)'
;MLPRTPKPALWRFIKGSAKTLFVLEAVCFAASYGLYYRMNTDRDFRRYINEKYPYALEYYYKIGEIVGDIKARETDAKYWRSTAEGFKNE
;
A
#
# COMPACT_ATOMS: atom_id res chain seq x y z
N MET A 1 0.70 56.52 8.57
CA MET A 1 1.60 55.34 8.57
C MET A 1 0.72 54.14 8.86
N LEU A 2 0.51 53.22 7.90
CA LEU A 2 -0.40 52.08 8.12
C LEU A 2 0.24 51.09 9.10
N PRO A 3 -0.44 50.68 10.19
CA PRO A 3 0.13 49.76 11.17
C PRO A 3 0.30 48.38 10.52
N ARG A 4 1.54 47.89 10.44
CA ARG A 4 1.81 46.48 10.12
C ARG A 4 1.32 45.64 11.28
N THR A 5 0.15 45.01 11.13
CA THR A 5 -0.28 43.98 12.08
C THR A 5 0.60 42.74 11.89
N PRO A 6 1.18 42.19 12.98
CA PRO A 6 1.97 40.96 12.87
C PRO A 6 1.06 39.82 12.43
N LYS A 7 1.47 39.09 11.38
CA LYS A 7 0.76 37.89 10.91
C LYS A 7 0.58 36.93 12.11
N PRO A 8 -0.62 36.36 12.32
CA PRO A 8 -0.90 35.57 13.51
C PRO A 8 0.03 34.38 13.57
N ALA A 9 0.66 34.15 14.74
CA ALA A 9 1.61 33.06 14.96
C ALA A 9 1.04 31.69 14.55
N LEU A 10 -0.28 31.53 14.67
CA LEU A 10 -1.05 30.36 14.24
C LEU A 10 -0.82 30.02 12.75
N TRP A 11 -0.70 31.01 11.87
CA TRP A 11 -0.49 30.80 10.44
C TRP A 11 0.89 30.19 10.13
N ARG A 12 1.88 30.42 11.01
CA ARG A 12 3.20 29.80 10.92
C ARG A 12 3.17 28.32 11.32
N PHE A 13 2.37 27.99 12.35
CA PHE A 13 2.14 26.60 12.74
C PHE A 13 1.32 25.82 11.69
N ILE A 14 0.25 26.42 11.17
CA ILE A 14 -0.58 25.79 10.11
C ILE A 14 0.24 25.53 8.84
N LYS A 15 1.10 26.46 8.43
CA LYS A 15 2.02 26.23 7.30
C LYS A 15 3.05 25.13 7.57
N GLY A 16 3.52 25.01 8.82
CA GLY A 16 4.42 23.94 9.23
C GLY A 16 3.73 22.58 9.23
N SER A 17 2.56 22.47 9.87
CA SER A 17 1.79 21.24 9.94
C SER A 17 1.31 20.76 8.58
N ALA A 18 0.88 21.67 7.70
CA ALA A 18 0.49 21.32 6.34
C ALA A 18 1.65 20.70 5.54
N LYS A 19 2.87 21.23 5.67
CA LYS A 19 4.06 20.63 5.05
C LYS A 19 4.35 19.25 5.62
N THR A 20 4.28 19.07 6.94
CA THR A 20 4.50 17.78 7.57
C THR A 20 3.46 16.74 7.12
N LEU A 21 2.18 17.11 7.06
CA LEU A 21 1.13 16.24 6.56
C LEU A 21 1.36 15.86 5.10
N PHE A 22 1.78 16.81 4.26
CA PHE A 22 2.07 16.52 2.85
C PHE A 22 3.24 15.56 2.68
N VAL A 23 4.32 15.74 3.46
CA VAL A 23 5.47 14.83 3.45
C VAL A 23 5.07 13.45 3.98
N LEU A 24 4.28 13.39 5.06
CA LEU A 24 3.79 12.14 5.62
C LEU A 24 2.92 11.39 4.61
N GLU A 25 1.99 12.07 3.96
CA GLU A 25 1.13 11.49 2.92
C GLU A 25 1.95 10.98 1.75
N ALA A 26 2.93 11.76 1.27
CA ALA A 26 3.82 11.33 0.19
C ALA A 26 4.63 10.08 0.55
N VAL A 27 5.11 9.98 1.79
CA VAL A 27 5.83 8.79 2.29
C VAL A 27 4.89 7.59 2.39
N CYS A 28 3.69 7.77 2.95
CA CYS A 28 2.67 6.71 3.02
C CYS A 28 2.27 6.21 1.63
N PHE A 29 2.10 7.12 0.68
CA PHE A 29 1.76 6.80 -0.70
C PHE A 29 2.90 6.05 -1.41
N ALA A 30 4.15 6.51 -1.23
CA ALA A 30 5.33 5.84 -1.76
C ALA A 30 5.53 4.44 -1.16
N ALA A 31 5.32 4.28 0.14
CA ALA A 31 5.38 2.98 0.82
C ALA A 31 4.30 2.03 0.30
N SER A 32 3.06 2.52 0.17
CA SER A 32 1.93 1.75 -0.37
C SER A 32 2.18 1.32 -1.82
N TYR A 33 2.70 2.23 -2.66
CA TYR A 33 3.08 1.92 -4.03
C TYR A 33 4.26 0.94 -4.10
N GLY A 34 5.26 1.12 -3.25
CA GLY A 34 6.38 0.19 -3.14
C GLY A 34 5.94 -1.22 -2.75
N LEU A 35 5.02 -1.34 -1.80
CA LEU A 35 4.40 -2.61 -1.42
C LEU A 35 3.66 -3.22 -2.61
N TYR A 36 2.83 -2.44 -3.30
CA TYR A 36 2.09 -2.88 -4.49
C TYR A 36 3.03 -3.37 -5.60
N TYR A 37 4.08 -2.59 -5.90
CA TYR A 37 5.09 -2.94 -6.90
C TYR A 37 5.85 -4.21 -6.53
N ARG A 38 6.23 -4.37 -5.26
CA ARG A 38 6.90 -5.56 -4.75
C ARG A 38 5.99 -6.78 -4.84
N MET A 39 4.70 -6.66 -4.49
CA MET A 39 3.71 -7.73 -4.64
C MET A 39 3.50 -8.13 -6.08
N ASN A 40 3.49 -7.16 -7.01
CA ASN A 40 3.33 -7.47 -8.43
C ASN A 40 4.56 -8.19 -9.02
N THR A 41 5.76 -7.78 -8.60
CA THR A 41 7.04 -8.34 -9.10
C THR A 41 7.36 -9.70 -8.51
N ASP A 42 7.05 -9.92 -7.23
CA ASP A 42 7.56 -11.03 -6.44
C ASP A 42 6.42 -11.90 -5.87
N ARG A 43 6.34 -13.16 -6.35
CA ARG A 43 5.31 -14.11 -5.92
C ARG A 43 5.55 -14.65 -4.51
N ASP A 44 6.81 -14.74 -4.09
CA ASP A 44 7.16 -15.19 -2.74
C ASP A 44 6.74 -14.15 -1.70
N PHE A 45 6.93 -12.88 -2.02
CA PHE A 45 6.44 -11.77 -1.19
C PHE A 45 4.92 -11.79 -1.03
N ARG A 46 4.16 -12.12 -2.09
CA ARG A 46 2.70 -12.30 -2.00
C ARG A 46 2.31 -13.43 -1.04
N ARG A 47 3.05 -14.54 -1.06
CA ARG A 47 2.84 -15.65 -0.12
C ARG A 47 3.18 -15.25 1.32
N TYR A 48 4.30 -14.55 1.54
CA TYR A 48 4.65 -14.03 2.86
C TYR A 48 3.59 -13.07 3.42
N ILE A 49 3.08 -12.16 2.59
CA ILE A 49 1.98 -11.25 2.97
C ILE A 49 0.71 -12.05 3.26
N ASN A 50 0.40 -13.10 2.50
CA ASN A 50 -0.74 -13.97 2.78
C ASN A 50 -0.63 -14.63 4.16
N GLU A 51 0.56 -15.11 4.53
CA GLU A 51 0.80 -15.80 5.80
C GLU A 51 0.82 -14.85 7.01
N LYS A 52 1.44 -13.67 6.88
CA LYS A 52 1.54 -12.69 7.97
C LYS A 52 0.36 -11.74 8.08
N TYR A 53 -0.15 -11.28 6.94
CA TYR A 53 -1.08 -10.16 6.81
C TYR A 53 -2.14 -10.43 5.74
N PRO A 54 -3.03 -11.42 5.95
CA PRO A 54 -4.02 -11.83 4.95
C PRO A 54 -4.94 -10.67 4.55
N TYR A 55 -5.26 -9.77 5.48
CA TYR A 55 -6.06 -8.58 5.23
C TYR A 55 -5.41 -7.59 4.24
N ALA A 56 -4.09 -7.48 4.22
CA ALA A 56 -3.37 -6.60 3.29
C ALA A 56 -3.44 -7.16 1.86
N LEU A 57 -3.35 -8.49 1.72
CA LEU A 57 -3.53 -9.16 0.44
C LEU A 57 -4.96 -9.04 -0.08
N GLU A 58 -5.97 -9.18 0.79
CA GLU A 58 -7.36 -8.96 0.40
C GLU A 58 -7.59 -7.53 -0.12
N TYR A 59 -7.00 -6.53 0.52
CA TYR A 59 -7.09 -5.15 0.07
C TYR A 59 -6.41 -4.96 -1.29
N TYR A 60 -5.23 -5.55 -1.50
CA TYR A 60 -4.57 -5.58 -2.80
C TYR A 60 -5.48 -6.17 -3.89
N TYR A 61 -6.14 -7.29 -3.62
CA TYR A 61 -7.08 -7.89 -4.57
C TYR A 61 -8.31 -7.02 -4.79
N LYS A 62 -8.90 -6.41 -3.75
CA LYS A 62 -10.03 -5.49 -3.91
C LYS A 62 -9.67 -4.29 -4.77
N ILE A 63 -8.48 -3.72 -4.59
CA ILE A 63 -7.99 -2.64 -5.46
C ILE A 63 -7.84 -3.16 -6.89
N GLY A 64 -7.26 -4.35 -7.08
CA GLY A 64 -7.17 -5.01 -8.38
C GLY A 64 -8.54 -5.19 -9.04
N GLU A 65 -9.54 -5.65 -8.30
CA GLU A 65 -10.92 -5.82 -8.77
C GLU A 65 -11.55 -4.49 -9.21
N ILE A 66 -11.31 -3.40 -8.47
CA ILE A 66 -11.77 -2.05 -8.83
C ILE A 66 -11.06 -1.55 -10.11
N VAL A 67 -9.78 -1.86 -10.26
CA VAL A 67 -8.96 -1.48 -11.43
C VAL A 67 -9.21 -2.41 -12.64
N GLY A 68 -9.87 -3.55 -12.44
CA GLY A 68 -10.26 -4.50 -13.49
C GLY A 68 -9.35 -5.73 -13.62
N ASP A 69 -8.38 -5.91 -12.72
CA ASP A 69 -7.53 -7.11 -12.68
C ASP A 69 -8.05 -8.12 -11.64
N ILE A 70 -8.95 -9.01 -12.10
CA ILE A 70 -9.54 -10.09 -11.28
C ILE A 70 -8.64 -11.34 -11.29
N LYS A 71 -7.65 -11.40 -12.19
CA LYS A 71 -6.87 -12.61 -12.47
C LYS A 71 -5.75 -12.87 -11.48
N ALA A 72 -5.25 -11.84 -10.78
CA ALA A 72 -4.19 -12.00 -9.78
C ALA A 72 -4.57 -13.02 -8.69
N ARG A 73 -5.77 -12.91 -8.11
CA ARG A 73 -6.25 -13.81 -7.04
C ARG A 73 -6.33 -15.26 -7.50
N GLU A 74 -6.89 -15.50 -8.67
CA GLU A 74 -7.07 -16.85 -9.21
C GLU A 74 -5.72 -17.50 -9.56
N THR A 75 -4.79 -16.70 -10.10
CA THR A 75 -3.43 -17.13 -10.44
C THR A 75 -2.64 -17.53 -9.19
N ASP A 76 -2.70 -16.73 -8.12
CA ASP A 76 -2.05 -17.05 -6.85
C ASP A 76 -2.68 -18.28 -6.18
N ALA A 77 -4.01 -18.39 -6.17
CA ALA A 77 -4.72 -19.54 -5.61
C ALA A 77 -4.34 -20.85 -6.33
N LYS A 78 -4.26 -20.83 -7.66
CA LYS A 78 -3.85 -21.99 -8.46
C LYS A 78 -2.41 -22.39 -8.18
N TYR A 79 -1.51 -21.41 -8.05
CA TYR A 79 -0.09 -21.64 -7.78
C TYR A 79 0.12 -22.26 -6.38
N TRP A 80 -0.56 -21.75 -5.36
CA TRP A 80 -0.47 -22.30 -4.00
C TRP A 80 -1.07 -23.69 -3.89
N ARG A 81 -2.20 -23.94 -4.57
CA ARG A 81 -2.81 -25.27 -4.62
C ARG A 81 -1.88 -26.29 -5.29
N SER A 82 -1.28 -25.93 -6.43
CA SER A 82 -0.33 -26.80 -7.13
C SER A 82 0.94 -27.06 -6.30
N THR A 83 1.41 -26.08 -5.54
CA THR A 83 2.58 -26.26 -4.64
C THR A 83 2.24 -27.19 -3.48
N ALA A 84 1.05 -27.05 -2.89
CA ALA A 84 0.60 -27.92 -1.80
C ALA A 84 0.33 -29.36 -2.25
N GLU A 85 -0.16 -29.56 -3.48
CA GLU A 85 -0.38 -30.88 -4.07
C GLU A 85 0.92 -31.57 -4.47
N GLY A 86 1.94 -30.82 -4.93
CA GLY A 86 3.28 -31.36 -5.21
C GLY A 86 3.95 -31.93 -3.96
N PHE A 87 3.78 -31.28 -2.80
CA PHE A 87 4.30 -31.76 -1.50
C PHE A 87 3.56 -32.97 -0.92
N LYS A 88 2.39 -33.34 -1.46
CA LYS A 88 1.59 -34.49 -0.99
C LYS A 88 1.85 -35.78 -1.76
N ASN A 89 2.51 -35.69 -2.91
CA ASN A 89 2.80 -36.82 -3.80
C ASN A 89 4.27 -37.29 -3.73
N GLU A 90 5.03 -36.78 -2.76
CA GLU A 90 6.36 -37.26 -2.37
C GLU A 90 6.28 -37.91 -0.98
#